data_AF-W7SI19-F1
#
_entry.id   AF-W7SI19-F1
#
_cell.length_a   1.000
_cell.length_b   1.000
_cell.length_c   1.000
_cell.angle_alpha   90.00
_cell.angle_beta   90.00
_cell.angle_gamma   90.00
#
_symmetry.space_group_name_H-M   'P 1'
#
loop_
_entity.id
_entity.type
_entity.pdbx_description
1 polymer ?
#
loop_
_entity_poly.entity_id
_entity_poly.type
_entity_poly.pdbx_seq_one_letter_code
_entity_poly.pdbx_strand_id
1 'polypeptide(L)'
;MGFFGDVVEFGEVLGVDHGVTADGVARVLGEHYADVGKETLRQDFGLVEFYYQRRAGGHFTVQVHRLKHGRARNRRRTVGDAIMARYGRKYRKVLTFDALKAELDRRKVPLVEVDYGNLPYAKRYWQPDAEMDVLVDTDEDRPDDYGHVSKIVSGSRGNWGPPANPDQVKAVLTMSPTERDRWLGAHGPEFDGLWKYARGAAWDPNRGRQTEWIGLYAWAMRRGRATGLITAAQDARNTGELIAAVGHEFLTGAEQLLPPADEVARACLAEIVTPEPLMFADKRMVDTAVRLMDRVEGPELRQELQRWAAVRSGPSHL
;
A
#
# COMPACT_ATOMS: atom_id res chain seq x y z
N MET A 1 12.03 -1.86 20.23
CA MET A 1 12.07 -2.81 19.11
C MET A 1 10.70 -3.38 18.85
N GLY A 2 10.02 -3.97 19.84
CA GLY A 2 8.62 -4.44 19.73
C GLY A 2 7.72 -3.62 18.80
N PHE A 3 7.48 -2.35 19.14
CA PHE A 3 6.67 -1.43 18.30
C PHE A 3 7.08 -1.40 16.82
N PHE A 4 8.36 -1.21 16.51
CA PHE A 4 8.83 -1.11 15.11
C PHE A 4 8.78 -2.44 14.38
N GLY A 5 9.06 -3.54 15.09
CA GLY A 5 8.93 -4.89 14.56
C GLY A 5 7.48 -5.18 14.19
N ASP A 6 6.53 -4.91 15.09
CA ASP A 6 5.10 -5.15 14.87
C ASP A 6 4.57 -4.29 13.70
N VAL A 7 5.00 -3.03 13.58
CA VAL A 7 4.63 -2.18 12.44
C VAL A 7 5.10 -2.75 11.11
N VAL A 8 6.34 -3.24 11.03
CA VAL A 8 6.90 -3.78 9.77
C VAL A 8 6.30 -5.15 9.44
N GLU A 9 6.05 -5.97 10.46
CA GLU A 9 5.52 -7.33 10.32
C GLU A 9 4.04 -7.34 9.93
N PHE A 10 3.23 -6.49 10.56
CA PHE A 10 1.77 -6.50 10.37
C PHE A 10 1.25 -5.35 9.52
N GLY A 11 2.07 -4.34 9.25
CA GLY A 11 1.63 -3.17 8.48
C GLY A 11 0.65 -2.28 9.23
N GLU A 12 0.72 -2.29 10.57
CA GLU A 12 -0.28 -1.74 11.47
C GLU A 12 0.34 -1.02 12.67
N VAL A 13 -0.38 -0.02 13.17
CA VAL A 13 -0.07 0.68 14.41
C VAL A 13 -1.18 0.36 15.42
N LEU A 14 -0.92 -0.49 16.41
CA LEU A 14 -1.92 -0.90 17.42
C LEU A 14 -3.22 -1.45 16.79
N GLY A 15 -3.10 -2.22 15.70
CA GLY A 15 -4.25 -2.82 15.01
C GLY A 15 -4.91 -1.92 13.96
N VAL A 16 -4.44 -0.68 13.77
CA VAL A 16 -4.91 0.19 12.68
C VAL A 16 -3.90 0.27 11.54
N ASP A 17 -4.37 -0.04 10.33
CA ASP A 17 -3.63 0.09 9.08
C ASP A 17 -4.10 1.33 8.29
N HIS A 18 -3.51 1.55 7.11
CA HIS A 18 -3.82 2.69 6.25
C HIS A 18 -5.19 2.64 5.54
N GLY A 19 -5.90 1.52 5.60
CA GLY A 19 -7.27 1.36 5.10
C GLY A 19 -8.33 1.84 6.10
N VAL A 20 -7.97 2.01 7.37
CA VAL A 20 -8.87 2.48 8.43
C VAL A 20 -9.18 3.98 8.27
N THR A 21 -10.44 4.37 8.46
CA THR A 21 -10.89 5.77 8.38
C THR A 21 -10.23 6.66 9.43
N ALA A 22 -10.21 7.98 9.18
CA ALA A 22 -9.67 8.98 10.11
C ALA A 22 -10.28 8.87 11.53
N ASP A 23 -11.60 8.65 11.62
CA ASP A 23 -12.29 8.45 12.90
C ASP A 23 -11.95 7.10 13.55
N GLY A 24 -11.71 6.06 12.75
CA GLY A 24 -11.23 4.77 13.25
C GLY A 24 -9.85 4.88 13.88
N VAL A 25 -8.93 5.60 13.22
CA VAL A 25 -7.58 5.85 13.75
C VAL A 25 -7.64 6.71 15.02
N ALA A 26 -8.45 7.77 15.04
CA ALA A 26 -8.61 8.63 16.21
C ALA A 26 -9.16 7.87 17.43
N ARG A 27 -10.05 6.90 17.24
CA ARG A 27 -10.55 6.04 18.34
C ARG A 27 -9.45 5.20 18.99
N VAL A 28 -8.42 4.81 18.25
CA VAL A 28 -7.33 3.95 18.75
C VAL A 28 -6.16 4.76 19.27
N LEU A 29 -5.76 5.82 18.56
CA LEU A 29 -4.57 6.61 18.88
C LEU A 29 -4.87 7.90 19.66
N GLY A 30 -6.15 8.23 19.84
CA GLY A 30 -6.64 9.43 20.53
C GLY A 30 -6.91 10.60 19.57
N GLU A 31 -7.28 11.74 20.13
CA GLU A 31 -7.43 12.99 19.38
C GLU A 31 -6.09 13.68 19.14
N HIS A 32 -5.88 14.19 17.93
CA HIS A 32 -4.62 14.81 17.53
C HIS A 32 -4.81 15.93 16.50
N TYR A 33 -3.69 16.55 16.13
CA TYR A 33 -3.67 17.60 15.12
C TYR A 33 -4.03 17.03 13.74
N ALA A 34 -5.04 17.62 13.12
CA ALA A 34 -5.42 17.36 11.73
C ALA A 34 -5.09 18.58 10.88
N ASP A 35 -4.37 18.36 9.78
CA ASP A 35 -4.14 19.33 8.71
C ASP A 35 -4.97 18.94 7.50
N VAL A 36 -5.91 19.80 7.13
CA VAL A 36 -6.83 19.56 6.02
C VAL A 36 -6.37 20.39 4.83
N GLY A 37 -5.57 19.78 3.96
CA GLY A 37 -5.24 20.33 2.66
C GLY A 37 -6.37 20.12 1.65
N LYS A 38 -6.26 20.72 0.45
CA LYS A 38 -7.27 20.58 -0.61
C LYS A 38 -7.52 19.13 -1.04
N GLU A 39 -6.45 18.33 -1.09
CA GLU A 39 -6.46 16.96 -1.64
C GLU A 39 -6.01 15.90 -0.63
N THR A 40 -5.60 16.32 0.57
CA THR A 40 -5.00 15.42 1.57
C THR A 40 -5.39 15.86 2.97
N LEU A 41 -5.93 14.92 3.74
CA LEU A 41 -6.06 15.02 5.18
C LEU A 41 -4.85 14.35 5.83
N ARG A 42 -4.09 15.08 6.65
CA ARG A 42 -3.02 14.52 7.49
C ARG A 42 -3.46 14.55 8.96
N GLN A 43 -3.33 13.44 9.66
CA GLN A 43 -3.47 13.36 11.12
C GLN A 43 -2.13 13.00 11.75
N ASP A 44 -1.62 13.84 12.64
CA ASP A 44 -0.30 13.67 13.27
C ASP A 44 -0.41 13.26 14.75
N PHE A 45 -0.11 12.00 15.02
CA PHE A 45 -0.12 11.35 16.35
C PHE A 45 1.26 11.39 17.03
N GLY A 46 2.15 12.30 16.61
CA GLY A 46 3.50 12.46 17.13
C GLY A 46 4.51 11.62 16.35
N LEU A 47 4.56 10.31 16.59
CA LEU A 47 5.52 9.39 15.96
C LEU A 47 4.93 8.83 14.67
N VAL A 48 3.60 8.82 14.57
CA VAL A 48 2.85 8.23 13.47
C VAL A 48 2.00 9.32 12.85
N GLU A 49 2.07 9.43 11.53
CA GLU A 49 1.21 10.32 10.75
C GLU A 49 0.37 9.47 9.80
N PHE A 50 -0.93 9.69 9.79
CA PHE A 50 -1.84 9.12 8.79
C PHE A 50 -2.15 10.17 7.74
N TYR A 51 -2.22 9.74 6.48
CA TYR A 51 -2.53 10.56 5.34
C TYR A 51 -3.67 9.92 4.57
N TYR A 52 -4.65 10.71 4.21
CA TYR A 52 -5.79 10.29 3.40
C TYR A 52 -5.85 11.16 2.17
N GLN A 53 -5.57 10.57 1.02
CA GLN A 53 -5.68 11.23 -0.28
C GLN A 53 -6.97 10.77 -0.94
N ARG A 54 -7.79 11.74 -1.38
CA ARG A 54 -9.10 11.46 -1.97
C ARG A 54 -9.04 10.46 -3.14
N ARG A 55 -7.95 10.48 -3.91
CA ARG A 55 -7.77 9.66 -5.13
C ARG A 55 -6.76 8.52 -5.01
N ALA A 56 -5.81 8.61 -4.08
CA ALA A 56 -4.73 7.62 -3.96
C ALA A 56 -4.90 6.67 -2.76
N GLY A 57 -5.95 6.86 -1.96
CA GLY A 57 -6.16 6.10 -0.73
C GLY A 57 -5.37 6.66 0.45
N GLY A 58 -5.25 5.83 1.50
CA GLY A 58 -4.51 6.19 2.70
C GLY A 58 -3.09 5.63 2.74
N HIS A 59 -2.21 6.27 3.50
CA HIS A 59 -0.97 5.68 3.99
C HIS A 59 -0.69 6.19 5.40
N PHE A 60 0.21 5.53 6.12
CA PHE A 60 0.78 6.10 7.34
C PHE A 60 2.30 6.06 7.28
N THR A 61 2.91 6.97 8.03
CA THR A 61 4.36 7.03 8.22
C THR A 61 4.70 7.04 9.69
N VAL A 62 5.57 6.13 10.12
CA VAL A 62 6.28 6.23 11.39
C VAL A 62 7.51 7.10 11.19
N GLN A 63 7.49 8.30 11.73
CA GLN A 63 8.54 9.32 11.61
C GLN A 63 9.67 9.06 12.63
N VAL A 64 10.41 7.96 12.43
CA VAL A 64 11.43 7.45 13.37
C VAL A 64 12.48 8.50 13.73
N HIS A 65 12.90 9.34 12.77
CA HIS A 65 13.84 10.44 13.01
C HIS A 65 13.37 11.44 14.09
N ARG A 66 12.06 11.55 14.37
CA ARG A 66 11.53 12.41 15.45
C ARG A 66 11.99 11.95 16.84
N LEU A 67 12.41 10.69 17.01
CA LEU A 67 12.99 10.21 18.26
C LEU A 67 14.29 10.91 18.65
N LYS A 68 15.07 11.35 17.65
CA LYS A 68 16.34 12.09 17.84
C LYS A 68 16.07 13.50 18.35
N HIS A 69 15.07 14.17 17.77
CA HIS A 69 14.74 15.57 18.04
C HIS A 69 13.73 15.79 19.17
N GLY A 70 13.01 14.75 19.60
CA GLY A 70 12.06 14.84 20.70
C GLY A 70 12.76 15.20 22.02
N ARG A 71 12.49 16.41 22.54
CA ARG A 71 12.92 16.79 23.91
C ARG A 71 12.37 15.77 24.90
N ALA A 72 13.16 15.33 25.88
CA ALA A 72 12.74 14.33 26.87
C ALA A 72 11.42 14.68 27.58
N ARG A 73 11.12 15.98 27.77
CA ARG A 73 9.86 16.49 28.35
C ARG A 73 8.64 16.37 27.42
N ASN A 74 8.85 16.27 26.10
CA ASN A 74 7.79 16.14 25.09
C ASN A 74 7.68 14.71 24.54
N ARG A 75 8.37 13.73 25.14
CA ARG A 75 8.40 12.35 24.63
C ARG A 75 7.00 11.71 24.57
N ARG A 76 6.09 12.07 25.50
CA ARG A 76 4.67 11.65 25.44
C ARG A 76 3.99 12.15 24.17
N ARG A 77 4.16 13.43 23.84
CA ARG A 77 3.69 14.03 22.59
C ARG A 77 4.38 13.42 21.36
N THR A 78 5.63 12.99 21.48
CA THR A 78 6.37 12.39 20.37
C THR A 78 5.95 10.96 20.08
N VAL A 79 5.67 10.09 21.06
CA VAL A 79 5.35 8.67 20.79
C VAL A 79 3.85 8.38 20.85
N GLY A 80 3.07 9.22 21.52
CA GLY A 80 1.64 8.99 21.75
C GLY A 80 1.41 8.08 22.96
N ASP A 81 0.37 8.38 23.74
CA ASP A 81 0.07 7.67 24.99
C ASP A 81 -0.36 6.22 24.75
N ALA A 82 -1.11 5.94 23.68
CA ALA A 82 -1.55 4.59 23.32
C ALA A 82 -0.36 3.66 23.02
N ILE A 83 0.62 4.14 22.25
CA ILE A 83 1.82 3.39 21.92
C ILE A 83 2.68 3.15 23.17
N MET A 84 2.79 4.16 24.05
CA MET A 84 3.49 3.98 25.33
C MET A 84 2.80 3.02 26.28
N ALA A 85 1.46 2.98 26.29
CA ALA A 85 0.71 2.04 27.12
C ALA A 85 1.00 0.59 26.71
N ARG A 86 1.06 0.31 25.39
CA ARG A 86 1.29 -1.04 24.87
C ARG A 86 2.75 -1.51 24.90
N TYR A 87 3.69 -0.63 24.59
CA TYR A 87 5.11 -0.99 24.40
C TYR A 87 6.05 -0.41 25.46
N GLY A 88 5.51 0.30 26.46
CA GLY A 88 6.26 0.94 27.52
C GLY A 88 6.86 2.30 27.12
N ARG A 89 7.54 2.95 28.08
CA ARG A 89 8.03 4.34 27.93
C ARG A 89 9.48 4.47 27.46
N LYS A 90 10.21 3.35 27.37
CA LYS A 90 11.66 3.33 27.13
C LYS A 90 11.95 3.22 25.63
N TYR A 91 11.97 4.36 24.96
CA TYR A 91 12.42 4.49 23.57
C TYR A 91 13.87 4.99 23.51
N ARG A 92 14.67 4.34 22.66
CA ARG A 92 15.99 4.86 22.26
C ARG A 92 15.78 6.16 21.47
N LYS A 93 16.77 7.06 21.51
CA LYS A 93 16.75 8.29 20.69
C LYS A 93 16.89 7.99 19.19
N VAL A 94 17.41 6.81 18.88
CA VAL A 94 17.76 6.38 17.53
C VAL A 94 17.38 4.92 17.37
N LEU A 95 16.88 4.56 16.18
CA LEU A 95 16.67 3.20 15.72
C LEU A 95 17.72 2.92 14.64
N THR A 96 18.66 2.02 14.91
CA THR A 96 19.62 1.57 13.89
C THR A 96 18.97 0.50 13.01
N PHE A 97 19.33 0.46 11.74
CA PHE A 97 18.85 -0.56 10.82
C PHE A 97 19.24 -1.96 11.31
N ASP A 98 20.47 -2.18 11.76
CA ASP A 98 20.93 -3.48 12.28
C ASP A 98 20.06 -3.99 13.43
N ALA A 99 19.63 -3.11 14.34
CA ALA A 99 18.79 -3.51 15.46
C ALA A 99 17.36 -3.83 15.04
N LEU A 100 16.82 -3.11 14.04
CA LEU A 100 15.53 -3.46 13.44
C LEU A 100 15.64 -4.79 12.68
N LYS A 101 16.67 -4.94 11.85
CA LYS A 101 16.92 -6.14 11.06
C LYS A 101 17.08 -7.37 11.96
N ALA A 102 17.87 -7.29 13.03
CA ALA A 102 18.03 -8.39 13.97
C ALA A 102 16.70 -8.80 14.64
N GLU A 103 15.83 -7.83 14.94
CA GLU A 103 14.49 -8.12 15.48
C GLU A 103 13.59 -8.80 14.44
N LEU A 104 13.64 -8.36 13.18
CA LEU A 104 12.86 -8.96 12.09
C LEU A 104 13.37 -10.35 11.71
N ASP A 105 14.69 -10.56 11.69
CA ASP A 105 15.31 -11.87 11.46
C ASP A 105 14.89 -12.86 12.56
N ARG A 106 14.86 -12.42 13.84
CA ARG A 106 14.35 -13.22 14.96
C ARG A 106 12.89 -13.63 14.77
N ARG A 107 12.07 -12.78 14.16
CA ARG A 107 10.65 -13.01 13.83
C ARG A 107 10.45 -13.75 12.51
N LYS A 108 11.51 -13.96 11.72
CA LYS A 108 11.47 -14.49 10.35
C LYS A 108 10.68 -13.61 9.38
N VAL A 109 10.73 -12.30 9.58
CA VAL A 109 10.10 -11.29 8.71
C VAL A 109 11.13 -10.82 7.68
N PRO A 110 10.98 -11.17 6.39
CA PRO A 110 11.97 -10.82 5.37
C PRO A 110 11.90 -9.32 5.02
N LEU A 111 13.07 -8.72 4.75
CA LEU A 111 13.20 -7.42 4.11
C LEU A 111 13.98 -7.56 2.81
N VAL A 112 13.47 -6.95 1.74
CA VAL A 112 14.11 -6.91 0.43
C VAL A 112 14.64 -5.50 0.19
N GLU A 113 15.93 -5.35 -0.11
CA GLU A 113 16.46 -4.06 -0.56
C GLU A 113 15.86 -3.72 -1.93
N VAL A 114 15.31 -2.52 -2.07
CA VAL A 114 14.69 -2.05 -3.31
C VAL A 114 15.37 -0.77 -3.78
N ASP A 115 15.58 -0.67 -5.09
CA ASP A 115 16.11 0.55 -5.69
C ASP A 115 15.05 1.67 -5.58
N TYR A 116 15.44 2.76 -4.92
CA TYR A 116 14.59 3.95 -4.76
C TYR A 116 14.89 5.03 -5.83
N GLY A 117 15.62 4.65 -6.88
CA GLY A 117 16.20 5.60 -7.83
C GLY A 117 17.31 6.43 -7.17
N ASN A 118 17.52 7.65 -7.69
CA ASN A 118 18.65 8.52 -7.34
C ASN A 118 18.49 9.24 -5.97
N LEU A 119 18.21 8.54 -4.87
CA LEU A 119 18.46 9.09 -3.54
C LEU A 119 19.83 8.63 -3.04
N PRO A 120 20.92 9.38 -3.29
CA PRO A 120 22.28 8.95 -2.94
C PRO A 120 22.50 8.86 -1.41
N TYR A 121 21.61 9.44 -0.62
CA TYR A 121 21.73 9.57 0.84
C TYR A 121 20.79 8.63 1.63
N ALA A 122 20.08 7.72 0.97
CA ALA A 122 19.23 6.75 1.66
C ALA A 122 19.10 5.43 0.92
N LYS A 123 19.02 4.34 1.68
CA LYS A 123 18.61 3.01 1.21
C LYS A 123 17.17 2.74 1.62
N ARG A 124 16.46 1.96 0.81
CA ARG A 124 15.11 1.51 1.10
C ARG A 124 15.03 0.00 1.13
N TYR A 125 14.30 -0.51 2.11
CA TYR A 125 13.96 -1.91 2.25
C TYR A 125 12.44 -2.05 2.25
N TRP A 126 11.94 -3.16 1.70
CA TRP A 126 10.52 -3.44 1.55
C TRP A 126 10.16 -4.78 2.20
N GLN A 127 9.09 -4.79 3.00
CA GLN A 127 8.45 -5.98 3.54
C GLN A 127 7.22 -6.28 2.65
N PRO A 128 7.23 -7.40 1.90
CA PRO A 128 6.23 -7.67 0.86
C PRO A 128 4.82 -7.97 1.38
N ASP A 129 4.71 -8.68 2.51
CA ASP A 129 3.44 -9.23 3.00
C ASP A 129 2.56 -8.14 3.65
N ALA A 130 3.19 -7.17 4.31
CA ALA A 130 2.61 -6.02 4.98
C ALA A 130 2.70 -4.72 4.15
N GLU A 131 3.34 -4.79 2.98
CA GLU A 131 3.59 -3.66 2.09
C GLU A 131 4.22 -2.45 2.81
N MET A 132 5.23 -2.72 3.62
CA MET A 132 5.91 -1.71 4.44
C MET A 132 7.29 -1.36 3.88
N ASP A 133 7.60 -0.07 3.85
CA ASP A 133 8.94 0.41 3.60
C ASP A 133 9.69 0.75 4.86
N VAL A 134 10.99 0.51 4.84
CA VAL A 134 11.95 1.01 5.81
C VAL A 134 12.96 1.88 5.05
N LEU A 135 13.00 3.17 5.36
CA LEU A 135 13.99 4.11 4.83
C LEU A 135 15.15 4.22 5.82
N VAL A 136 16.37 4.00 5.33
CA VAL A 136 17.61 4.01 6.10
C VAL A 136 18.51 5.10 5.55
N ASP A 137 18.94 6.02 6.41
CA ASP A 137 19.84 7.10 6.00
C ASP A 137 21.24 6.53 5.75
N THR A 138 21.84 6.88 4.61
CA THR A 138 23.18 6.45 4.20
C THR A 138 24.06 7.64 3.78
N ASP A 139 23.68 8.84 4.22
CA ASP A 139 24.44 10.06 3.99
C ASP A 139 25.76 10.01 4.78
N GLU A 140 26.88 9.79 4.08
CA GLU A 140 28.22 9.77 4.69
C GLU A 140 28.60 11.14 5.25
N ASP A 141 28.04 12.24 4.71
CA ASP A 141 28.26 13.60 5.20
C ASP A 141 27.48 13.88 6.51
N ARG A 142 26.61 12.95 6.93
CA ARG A 142 25.87 12.99 8.20
C ARG A 142 26.13 11.71 9.01
N PRO A 143 27.34 11.54 9.58
CA PRO A 143 27.71 10.31 10.29
C PRO A 143 26.81 10.02 11.51
N ASP A 144 26.20 11.05 12.10
CA ASP A 144 25.23 10.91 13.20
C ASP A 144 23.86 10.34 12.77
N ASP A 145 23.61 10.20 11.47
CA ASP A 145 22.39 9.64 10.88
C ASP A 145 22.65 8.37 10.05
N TYR A 146 23.91 8.11 9.67
CA TYR A 146 24.28 6.93 8.89
C TYR A 146 23.84 5.62 9.54
N GLY A 147 23.15 4.77 8.77
CA GLY A 147 22.62 3.48 9.21
C GLY A 147 21.40 3.57 10.14
N HIS A 148 20.82 4.76 10.33
CA HIS A 148 19.61 4.95 11.12
C HIS A 148 18.36 4.81 10.25
N VAL A 149 17.31 4.24 10.83
CA VAL A 149 15.99 4.22 10.21
C VAL A 149 15.38 5.61 10.39
N SER A 150 15.09 6.29 9.29
CA SER A 150 14.47 7.62 9.33
C SER A 150 12.94 7.58 9.28
N LYS A 151 12.39 6.65 8.50
CA LYS A 151 10.95 6.46 8.31
C LYS A 151 10.59 5.00 8.10
N ILE A 152 9.38 4.63 8.54
CA ILE A 152 8.71 3.39 8.13
C ILE A 152 7.37 3.78 7.51
N VAL A 153 7.07 3.35 6.30
CA VAL A 153 5.92 3.86 5.51
C VAL A 153 5.03 2.71 5.06
N SER A 154 3.73 2.81 5.27
CA SER A 154 2.76 1.83 4.76
C SER A 154 2.18 2.24 3.43
N GLY A 155 1.54 1.31 2.72
CA GLY A 155 0.76 1.62 1.51
C GLY A 155 1.60 2.20 0.37
N SER A 156 2.93 2.10 0.50
CA SER A 156 3.88 2.51 -0.52
C SER A 156 3.93 1.44 -1.59
N ARG A 157 2.86 1.37 -2.37
CA ARG A 157 2.81 0.50 -3.52
C ARG A 157 3.98 0.82 -4.43
N GLY A 158 4.80 -0.19 -4.70
CA GLY A 158 4.67 -0.93 -5.95
C GLY A 158 4.77 -0.15 -7.25
N ASN A 159 5.18 1.11 -7.29
CA ASN A 159 5.72 1.73 -8.53
C ASN A 159 7.19 1.36 -8.75
N TRP A 160 7.73 0.50 -7.89
CA TRP A 160 9.16 0.27 -7.75
C TRP A 160 9.48 -1.05 -8.43
N GLY A 161 9.61 -0.97 -9.74
CA GLY A 161 10.55 -1.73 -10.55
C GLY A 161 11.41 -0.69 -11.29
N PRO A 162 12.41 -1.10 -12.09
CA PRO A 162 13.03 -0.15 -13.02
C PRO A 162 11.90 0.60 -13.76
N PRO A 163 11.94 1.94 -13.81
CA PRO A 163 10.88 2.70 -14.45
C PRO A 163 10.72 2.16 -15.86
N ALA A 164 9.49 1.76 -16.22
CA ALA A 164 9.22 1.38 -17.59
C ALA A 164 9.64 2.53 -18.49
N ASN A 165 10.31 2.21 -19.61
CA ASN A 165 10.59 3.22 -20.61
C ASN A 165 9.24 3.82 -21.07
N PRO A 166 8.96 5.10 -20.79
CA PRO A 166 7.66 5.70 -21.09
C PRO A 166 7.28 5.59 -22.57
N ASP A 167 8.27 5.66 -23.45
CA ASP A 167 8.05 5.61 -24.89
C ASP A 167 7.74 4.19 -25.37
N GLN A 168 8.36 3.19 -24.74
CA GLN A 168 8.03 1.79 -24.98
C GLN A 168 6.59 1.48 -24.52
N VAL A 169 6.19 1.95 -23.33
CA VAL A 169 4.81 1.75 -22.84
C VAL A 169 3.80 2.43 -23.75
N LYS A 170 4.09 3.65 -24.24
CA LYS A 170 3.24 4.34 -25.23
C LYS A 170 3.17 3.58 -26.56
N ALA A 171 4.25 2.94 -26.99
CA ALA A 171 4.23 2.10 -28.18
C ALA A 171 3.28 0.90 -27.98
N VAL A 172 3.39 0.20 -26.84
CA VAL A 172 2.49 -0.93 -26.49
C VAL A 172 1.03 -0.48 -26.40
N LEU A 173 0.75 0.74 -25.92
CA LEU A 173 -0.60 1.30 -25.91
C LEU A 173 -1.24 1.34 -27.31
N THR A 174 -0.45 1.63 -28.34
CA THR A 174 -0.93 1.72 -29.74
C THR A 174 -0.96 0.39 -30.49
N MET A 175 -0.39 -0.67 -29.93
CA MET A 175 -0.38 -2.00 -30.53
C MET A 175 -1.77 -2.66 -30.52
N SER A 176 -2.05 -3.45 -31.56
CA SER A 176 -3.15 -4.41 -31.58
C SER A 176 -2.98 -5.50 -30.50
N PRO A 177 -4.04 -6.21 -30.09
CA PRO A 177 -3.93 -7.28 -29.10
C PRO A 177 -2.87 -8.35 -29.45
N THR A 178 -2.79 -8.75 -30.72
CA THR A 178 -1.80 -9.75 -31.19
C THR A 178 -0.37 -9.21 -31.16
N GLU A 179 -0.16 -7.92 -31.40
CA GLU A 179 1.16 -7.28 -31.26
C GLU A 179 1.59 -7.19 -29.80
N ARG A 180 0.66 -6.87 -28.88
CA ARG A 180 0.96 -6.84 -27.45
C ARG A 180 1.35 -8.21 -26.90
N ASP A 181 0.67 -9.27 -27.35
CA ASP A 181 1.00 -10.64 -26.95
C ASP A 181 2.39 -11.05 -27.45
N ARG A 182 2.75 -10.69 -28.70
CA ARG A 182 4.11 -10.88 -29.22
C ARG A 182 5.15 -10.07 -28.45
N TRP A 183 4.84 -8.81 -28.14
CA TRP A 183 5.72 -7.95 -27.36
C TRP A 183 5.98 -8.56 -25.98
N LEU A 184 4.94 -9.06 -25.29
CA LEU A 184 5.05 -9.68 -23.97
C LEU A 184 5.95 -10.92 -24.00
N GLY A 185 5.82 -11.77 -25.04
CA GLY A 185 6.68 -12.93 -25.21
C GLY A 185 8.17 -12.57 -25.35
N ALA A 186 8.48 -11.42 -25.95
CA ALA A 186 9.85 -10.94 -26.13
C ALA A 186 10.38 -10.12 -24.93
N HIS A 187 9.52 -9.51 -24.13
CA HIS A 187 9.88 -8.53 -23.09
C HIS A 187 9.30 -8.90 -21.70
N GLY A 188 9.10 -10.18 -21.41
CA GLY A 188 8.57 -10.66 -20.13
C GLY A 188 9.21 -10.01 -18.88
N PRO A 189 10.54 -9.81 -18.81
CA PRO A 189 11.18 -9.14 -17.68
C PRO A 189 10.75 -7.67 -17.45
N GLU A 190 10.29 -6.98 -18.49
CA GLU A 190 9.88 -5.57 -18.43
C GLU A 190 8.39 -5.40 -18.13
N PHE A 191 7.64 -6.50 -18.10
CA PHE A 191 6.21 -6.51 -17.88
C PHE A 191 5.81 -5.81 -16.56
N ASP A 192 6.62 -5.99 -15.51
CA ASP A 192 6.36 -5.37 -14.22
C ASP A 192 6.30 -3.83 -14.30
N GLY A 193 7.26 -3.23 -15.01
CA GLY A 193 7.23 -1.80 -15.28
C GLY A 193 6.02 -1.38 -16.13
N LEU A 194 5.71 -2.16 -17.18
CA LEU A 194 4.61 -1.86 -18.10
C LEU A 194 3.28 -1.71 -17.37
N TRP A 195 2.88 -2.70 -16.57
CA TRP A 195 1.56 -2.67 -15.95
C TRP A 195 1.48 -1.59 -14.87
N LYS A 196 2.56 -1.34 -14.12
CA LYS A 196 2.64 -0.26 -13.12
C LYS A 196 2.51 1.11 -13.78
N TYR A 197 3.17 1.32 -14.92
CA TYR A 197 3.03 2.55 -15.70
C TYR A 197 1.61 2.71 -16.23
N ALA A 198 1.04 1.67 -16.86
CA ALA A 198 -0.32 1.70 -17.40
C ALA A 198 -1.35 2.00 -16.29
N ARG A 199 -1.16 1.42 -15.11
CA ARG A 199 -1.92 1.75 -13.90
C ARG A 199 -1.79 3.23 -13.56
N GLY A 200 -0.57 3.74 -13.34
CA GLY A 200 -0.37 5.15 -13.03
C GLY A 200 -1.01 6.09 -14.06
N ALA A 201 -0.95 5.71 -15.34
CA ALA A 201 -1.55 6.48 -16.42
C ALA A 201 -3.08 6.41 -16.45
N ALA A 202 -3.68 5.26 -16.14
CA ALA A 202 -5.13 5.09 -16.07
C ALA A 202 -5.78 5.92 -14.95
N TRP A 203 -5.04 6.22 -13.87
CA TRP A 203 -5.50 7.06 -12.75
C TRP A 203 -5.18 8.56 -12.89
N ASP A 204 -4.46 8.96 -13.94
CA ASP A 204 -4.11 10.36 -14.18
C ASP A 204 -5.06 11.00 -15.22
N PRO A 205 -6.03 11.82 -14.79
CA PRO A 205 -6.96 12.47 -15.71
C PRO A 205 -6.27 13.44 -16.69
N ASN A 206 -5.04 13.87 -16.40
CA ASN A 206 -4.33 14.84 -17.25
C ASN A 206 -3.57 14.17 -18.40
N ARG A 207 -3.45 12.84 -18.43
CA ARG A 207 -2.70 12.14 -19.50
C ARG A 207 -3.46 12.00 -20.82
N GLY A 208 -4.77 12.20 -20.80
CA GLY A 208 -5.66 11.88 -21.92
C GLY A 208 -5.68 10.38 -22.23
N ARG A 209 -6.55 9.96 -23.17
CA ARG A 209 -6.66 8.56 -23.63
C ARG A 209 -6.90 7.56 -22.50
N GLN A 210 -7.70 7.96 -21.51
CA GLN A 210 -7.92 7.17 -20.30
C GLN A 210 -8.51 5.79 -20.61
N THR A 211 -9.47 5.71 -21.54
CA THR A 211 -10.05 4.44 -21.98
C THR A 211 -8.99 3.49 -22.53
N GLU A 212 -8.03 3.97 -23.32
CA GLU A 212 -6.95 3.14 -23.82
C GLU A 212 -5.98 2.72 -22.72
N TRP A 213 -5.66 3.61 -21.77
CA TRP A 213 -4.80 3.26 -20.62
C TRP A 213 -5.46 2.20 -19.72
N ILE A 214 -6.75 2.33 -19.46
CA ILE A 214 -7.55 1.33 -18.74
C ILE A 214 -7.56 0.01 -19.50
N GLY A 215 -7.78 0.05 -20.83
CA GLY A 215 -7.77 -1.13 -21.68
C GLY A 215 -6.40 -1.83 -21.69
N LEU A 216 -5.30 -1.07 -21.74
CA LEU A 216 -3.95 -1.61 -21.65
C LEU A 216 -3.69 -2.25 -20.28
N TYR A 217 -4.07 -1.57 -19.20
CA TYR A 217 -3.89 -2.08 -17.84
C TYR A 217 -4.73 -3.35 -17.59
N ALA A 218 -6.00 -3.36 -18.01
CA ALA A 218 -6.86 -4.54 -17.92
C ALA A 218 -6.34 -5.72 -18.76
N TRP A 219 -5.81 -5.45 -19.97
CA TRP A 219 -5.12 -6.47 -20.77
C TRP A 219 -3.88 -7.01 -20.03
N ALA A 220 -3.08 -6.12 -19.44
CA ALA A 220 -1.86 -6.50 -18.73
C ALA A 220 -2.19 -7.38 -17.53
N MET A 221 -3.21 -7.05 -16.71
CA MET A 221 -3.62 -7.89 -15.58
C MET A 221 -4.02 -9.30 -16.03
N ARG A 222 -4.90 -9.41 -17.04
CA ARG A 222 -5.34 -10.71 -17.57
C ARG A 222 -4.19 -11.53 -18.15
N ARG A 223 -3.32 -10.92 -18.95
CA ARG A 223 -2.18 -11.62 -19.57
C ARG A 223 -1.10 -11.97 -18.57
N GLY A 224 -0.81 -11.07 -17.63
CA GLY A 224 0.13 -11.33 -16.55
C GLY A 224 -0.29 -12.53 -15.71
N ARG A 225 -1.59 -12.62 -15.37
CA ARG A 225 -2.14 -13.79 -14.68
C ARG A 225 -2.05 -15.07 -15.52
N ALA A 226 -2.45 -15.01 -16.81
CA ALA A 226 -2.40 -16.17 -17.70
C ALA A 226 -0.98 -16.70 -17.95
N THR A 227 0.05 -15.87 -17.78
CA THR A 227 1.46 -16.20 -17.98
C THR A 227 2.23 -16.44 -16.68
N GLY A 228 1.58 -16.30 -15.51
CA GLY A 228 2.22 -16.44 -14.20
C GLY A 228 3.10 -15.26 -13.79
N LEU A 229 3.11 -14.16 -14.54
CA LEU A 229 3.82 -12.92 -14.19
C LEU A 229 3.10 -12.10 -13.10
N ILE A 230 1.82 -12.38 -12.88
CA ILE A 230 0.99 -11.78 -11.82
C ILE A 230 0.26 -12.91 -11.09
N THR A 231 0.26 -12.85 -9.75
CA THR A 231 -0.50 -13.79 -8.91
C THR A 231 -2.00 -13.53 -8.97
N ALA A 232 -2.83 -14.52 -8.61
CA ALA A 232 -4.29 -14.34 -8.56
C ALA A 232 -4.70 -13.21 -7.60
N ALA A 233 -4.14 -13.18 -6.39
CA ALA A 233 -4.28 -12.07 -5.43
C ALA A 233 -3.95 -10.70 -6.02
N GLN A 234 -2.83 -10.57 -6.74
CA GLN A 234 -2.45 -9.30 -7.35
C GLN A 234 -3.46 -8.86 -8.43
N ASP A 235 -3.88 -9.77 -9.32
CA ASP A 235 -4.89 -9.48 -10.35
C ASP A 235 -6.23 -9.07 -9.72
N ALA A 236 -6.78 -9.89 -8.81
CA ALA A 236 -8.06 -9.62 -8.15
C ALA A 236 -8.06 -8.25 -7.47
N ARG A 237 -7.02 -7.95 -6.70
CA ARG A 237 -6.87 -6.66 -6.02
C ARG A 237 -6.75 -5.50 -7.00
N ASN A 238 -5.82 -5.59 -7.95
CA ASN A 238 -5.49 -4.50 -8.85
C ASN A 238 -6.65 -4.18 -9.81
N THR A 239 -7.37 -5.21 -10.25
CA THR A 239 -8.58 -5.09 -11.07
C THR A 239 -9.75 -4.56 -10.24
N GLY A 240 -9.93 -5.02 -9.00
CA GLY A 240 -10.99 -4.52 -8.11
C GLY A 240 -10.85 -3.04 -7.80
N GLU A 241 -9.63 -2.56 -7.56
CA GLU A 241 -9.39 -1.13 -7.35
C GLU A 241 -9.63 -0.29 -8.60
N LEU A 242 -9.32 -0.83 -9.77
CA LEU A 242 -9.63 -0.18 -11.04
C LEU A 242 -11.15 -0.04 -11.21
N ILE A 243 -11.91 -1.11 -10.96
CA ILE A 243 -13.37 -1.07 -11.03
C ILE A 243 -13.90 -0.05 -10.03
N ALA A 244 -13.46 -0.09 -8.78
CA ALA A 244 -13.90 0.87 -7.75
C ALA A 244 -13.64 2.33 -8.15
N ALA A 245 -12.55 2.60 -8.88
CA ALA A 245 -12.24 3.94 -9.39
C ALA A 245 -13.06 4.32 -10.65
N VAL A 246 -13.30 3.37 -11.56
CA VAL A 246 -14.01 3.59 -12.83
C VAL A 246 -15.49 3.83 -12.57
N GLY A 247 -15.98 5.06 -12.63
CA GLY A 247 -17.41 5.40 -12.40
C GLY A 247 -17.66 6.36 -11.24
N HIS A 248 -16.64 6.64 -10.42
CA HIS A 248 -16.76 7.63 -9.33
C HIS A 248 -16.36 9.04 -9.73
N GLU A 249 -15.37 9.22 -10.62
CA GLU A 249 -14.85 10.56 -10.88
C GLU A 249 -14.67 10.94 -12.38
N PHE A 250 -14.12 10.14 -13.30
CA PHE A 250 -13.88 10.64 -14.70
C PHE A 250 -13.79 9.57 -15.81
N LEU A 251 -14.13 8.32 -15.53
CA LEU A 251 -13.81 7.18 -16.40
C LEU A 251 -15.06 6.53 -17.00
N THR A 252 -16.04 7.34 -17.41
CA THR A 252 -17.26 6.84 -18.04
C THR A 252 -16.98 6.19 -19.40
N GLY A 253 -17.58 5.03 -19.66
CA GLY A 253 -17.43 4.30 -20.92
C GLY A 253 -16.17 3.43 -20.99
N ALA A 254 -15.59 3.07 -19.84
CA ALA A 254 -14.53 2.05 -19.75
C ALA A 254 -14.99 0.77 -19.04
N GLU A 255 -16.23 0.75 -18.53
CA GLU A 255 -16.82 -0.36 -17.78
C GLU A 255 -16.81 -1.66 -18.60
N GLN A 256 -17.06 -1.57 -19.90
CA GLN A 256 -17.06 -2.73 -20.81
C GLN A 256 -15.67 -3.37 -21.02
N LEU A 257 -14.59 -2.71 -20.57
CA LEU A 257 -13.22 -3.25 -20.65
C LEU A 257 -12.86 -4.10 -19.43
N LEU A 258 -13.69 -4.03 -18.38
CA LEU A 258 -13.46 -4.63 -17.08
C LEU A 258 -14.38 -5.83 -16.86
N PRO A 259 -13.93 -6.83 -16.08
CA PRO A 259 -14.80 -7.93 -15.67
C PRO A 259 -15.93 -7.43 -14.74
N PRO A 260 -17.03 -8.19 -14.60
CA PRO A 260 -18.11 -7.88 -13.68
C PRO A 260 -17.61 -7.74 -12.23
N ALA A 261 -18.21 -6.82 -11.46
CA ALA A 261 -17.84 -6.59 -10.07
C ALA A 261 -18.02 -7.85 -9.20
N ASP A 262 -19.08 -8.63 -9.42
CA ASP A 262 -19.33 -9.90 -8.73
C ASP A 262 -18.17 -10.89 -8.90
N GLU A 263 -17.62 -11.00 -10.12
CA GLU A 263 -16.50 -11.91 -10.41
C GLU A 263 -15.25 -11.49 -9.62
N VAL A 264 -14.92 -10.20 -9.64
CA VAL A 264 -13.72 -9.68 -8.98
C VAL A 264 -13.85 -9.67 -7.46
N ALA A 265 -15.03 -9.38 -6.93
CA ALA A 265 -15.29 -9.46 -5.50
C ALA A 265 -15.11 -10.91 -4.99
N ARG A 266 -15.67 -11.91 -5.70
CA ARG A 266 -15.43 -13.33 -5.37
C ARG A 266 -13.97 -13.72 -5.49
N ALA A 267 -13.27 -13.24 -6.52
CA ALA A 267 -11.85 -13.50 -6.69
C ALA A 267 -11.04 -12.92 -5.51
N CYS A 268 -11.38 -11.73 -5.01
CA CYS A 268 -10.74 -11.18 -3.81
C CYS A 268 -11.02 -12.06 -2.58
N LEU A 269 -12.27 -12.48 -2.36
CA LEU A 269 -12.63 -13.32 -1.20
C LEU A 269 -11.97 -14.70 -1.24
N ALA A 270 -11.77 -15.28 -2.43
CA ALA A 270 -11.11 -16.57 -2.62
C ALA A 270 -9.61 -16.55 -2.27
N GLU A 271 -8.99 -15.36 -2.24
CA GLU A 271 -7.57 -15.19 -1.91
C GLU A 271 -7.35 -14.89 -0.43
N ILE A 272 -8.41 -14.84 0.39
CA ILE A 272 -8.30 -14.72 1.85
C ILE A 272 -7.86 -16.06 2.42
N VAL A 273 -6.66 -16.11 3.00
CA VAL A 273 -6.04 -17.36 3.49
C VAL A 273 -6.41 -17.61 4.94
N THR A 274 -6.38 -16.57 5.77
CA THR A 274 -6.62 -16.66 7.22
C THR A 274 -7.85 -15.86 7.60
N PRO A 275 -8.96 -16.52 8.01
CA PRO A 275 -10.18 -15.79 8.33
C PRO A 275 -10.03 -14.92 9.58
N GLU A 276 -9.32 -15.39 10.62
CA GLU A 276 -9.08 -14.62 11.85
C GLU A 276 -7.79 -15.07 12.58
N PRO A 277 -6.93 -14.15 13.03
CA PRO A 277 -6.93 -12.72 12.71
C PRO A 277 -6.51 -12.48 11.25
N LEU A 278 -7.16 -11.51 10.59
CA LEU A 278 -6.83 -11.18 9.20
C LEU A 278 -5.41 -10.61 9.12
N MET A 279 -4.58 -11.19 8.25
CA MET A 279 -3.30 -10.61 7.90
C MET A 279 -3.51 -9.39 6.99
N PHE A 280 -2.50 -8.53 6.88
CA PHE A 280 -2.58 -7.33 6.04
C PHE A 280 -3.02 -7.63 4.60
N ALA A 281 -2.48 -8.68 3.98
CA ALA A 281 -2.88 -9.11 2.64
C ALA A 281 -4.38 -9.47 2.56
N ASP A 282 -4.91 -10.18 3.56
CA ASP A 282 -6.33 -10.55 3.64
C ASP A 282 -7.21 -9.29 3.81
N LYS A 283 -6.81 -8.38 4.71
CA LYS A 283 -7.51 -7.10 4.93
C LYS A 283 -7.63 -6.30 3.64
N ARG A 284 -6.56 -6.28 2.84
CA ARG A 284 -6.52 -5.60 1.53
C ARG A 284 -7.45 -6.24 0.52
N MET A 285 -7.60 -7.57 0.54
CA MET A 285 -8.60 -8.25 -0.29
C MET A 285 -10.02 -7.90 0.15
N VAL A 286 -10.30 -7.91 1.46
CA VAL A 286 -11.59 -7.50 2.01
C VAL A 286 -11.91 -6.05 1.64
N ASP A 287 -10.98 -5.11 1.86
CA ASP A 287 -11.16 -3.70 1.54
C ASP A 287 -11.46 -3.49 0.05
N THR A 288 -10.78 -4.25 -0.81
CA THR A 288 -10.99 -4.16 -2.26
C THR A 288 -12.36 -4.72 -2.64
N ALA A 289 -12.75 -5.89 -2.11
CA ALA A 289 -14.04 -6.50 -2.39
C ALA A 289 -15.22 -5.65 -1.88
N VAL A 290 -15.10 -5.09 -0.67
CA VAL A 290 -16.12 -4.24 -0.04
C VAL A 290 -16.33 -2.94 -0.84
N ARG A 291 -15.28 -2.37 -1.45
CA ARG A 291 -15.42 -1.20 -2.33
C ARG A 291 -16.25 -1.47 -3.59
N LEU A 292 -16.45 -2.75 -3.95
CA LEU A 292 -17.28 -3.15 -5.08
C LEU A 292 -18.75 -3.36 -4.70
N MET A 293 -19.11 -3.26 -3.41
CA MET A 293 -20.42 -3.65 -2.89
C MET A 293 -21.61 -3.00 -3.61
N ASP A 294 -21.50 -1.71 -3.98
CA ASP A 294 -22.56 -0.98 -4.66
C ASP A 294 -22.77 -1.42 -6.12
N ARG A 295 -21.84 -2.22 -6.67
CA ARG A 295 -21.84 -2.72 -8.04
C ARG A 295 -22.09 -4.22 -8.13
N VAL A 296 -22.08 -4.89 -6.99
CA VAL A 296 -22.41 -6.31 -6.90
C VAL A 296 -23.91 -6.47 -7.13
N GLU A 297 -24.30 -7.28 -8.10
CA GLU A 297 -25.70 -7.55 -8.43
C GLU A 297 -26.30 -8.65 -7.54
N GLY A 298 -25.49 -9.65 -7.17
CA GLY A 298 -25.93 -10.79 -6.37
C GLY A 298 -26.21 -10.44 -4.89
N PRO A 299 -27.44 -10.67 -4.36
CA PRO A 299 -27.77 -10.34 -2.98
C PRO A 299 -26.98 -11.17 -1.96
N GLU A 300 -26.69 -12.44 -2.26
CA GLU A 300 -25.89 -13.32 -1.39
C GLU A 300 -24.46 -12.83 -1.23
N LEU A 301 -23.82 -12.43 -2.35
CA LEU A 301 -22.47 -11.88 -2.34
C LEU A 301 -22.43 -10.54 -1.59
N ARG A 302 -23.44 -9.69 -1.76
CA ARG A 302 -23.54 -8.43 -1.00
C ARG A 302 -23.63 -8.69 0.51
N GLN A 303 -24.44 -9.65 0.94
CA GLN A 303 -24.53 -10.05 2.34
C GLN A 303 -23.19 -10.59 2.86
N GLU A 304 -22.49 -11.38 2.06
CA GLU A 304 -21.16 -11.89 2.40
C GLU A 304 -20.13 -10.75 2.57
N LEU A 305 -20.11 -9.78 1.66
CA LEU A 305 -19.25 -8.61 1.75
C LEU A 305 -19.55 -7.76 3.00
N GLN A 306 -20.82 -7.64 3.40
CA GLN A 306 -21.19 -6.96 4.65
C GLN A 306 -20.64 -7.68 5.88
N ARG A 307 -20.66 -9.03 5.90
CA ARG A 307 -20.03 -9.80 6.98
C ARG A 307 -18.52 -9.56 7.04
N TRP A 308 -17.85 -9.60 5.89
CA TRP A 308 -16.42 -9.32 5.82
C TRP A 308 -16.07 -7.89 6.23
N ALA A 309 -16.88 -6.90 5.85
CA ALA A 309 -16.71 -5.52 6.30
C ALA A 309 -16.80 -5.40 7.84
N ALA A 310 -17.69 -6.18 8.47
CA ALA A 310 -17.80 -6.22 9.93
C ALA A 310 -16.56 -6.87 10.58
N VAL A 311 -16.08 -8.00 10.05
CA VAL A 311 -14.83 -8.66 10.52
C VAL A 311 -13.64 -7.70 10.39
N ARG A 312 -13.51 -7.05 9.22
CA ARG A 312 -12.44 -6.10 8.91
C ARG A 312 -12.41 -4.87 9.80
N SER A 313 -13.58 -4.43 10.27
CA SER A 313 -13.72 -3.30 11.18
C SER A 313 -13.43 -3.66 12.64
N GLY A 314 -13.30 -4.95 12.96
CA GLY A 314 -12.92 -5.44 14.28
C GLY A 314 -11.44 -5.23 14.58
N PRO A 315 -11.06 -5.03 15.85
CA PRO A 315 -9.66 -4.94 16.24
C PRO A 315 -8.94 -6.26 15.95
N SER A 316 -7.87 -6.22 15.16
CA SER A 316 -7.19 -7.45 14.71
C SER A 316 -6.39 -8.13 15.81
N HIS A 317 -5.93 -7.36 16.82
CA HIS A 317 -5.15 -7.86 17.96
C HIS A 317 -5.23 -6.89 19.17
N LEU A 318 -6.40 -6.73 19.78
CA LEU A 318 -6.50 -6.16 21.15
C LEU A 318 -6.54 -7.29 22.19
#